data_AF-A0A9D5ZTY2-F1
#
_entry.id   AF-A0A9D5ZTY2-F1
#
_cell.length_a   1.000
_cell.length_b   1.000
_cell.length_c   1.000
_cell.angle_alpha   90.00
_cell.angle_beta   90.00
_cell.angle_gamma   90.00
#
_symmetry.space_group_name_H-M   'P 1'
#
loop_
_entity.id
_entity.type
_entity.pdbx_description
1 polymer ?
#
loop_
_entity_poly.entity_id
_entity_poly.type
_entity_poly.pdbx_seq_one_letter_code
_entity_poly.pdbx_strand_id
1 'polypeptide(L)'
;MGKGKNLAVAASIVFAAVFMLSSGCIQKQVPPPAVNNPIEVPTGKGTKSIALAAMIVKVPRGSEIGTIGIGLGCIERAKITCGSGKFNFSDSEFNNIFFEDLKRLHYNVVGNPNDIFNDKSPQAEIVVGGLITGMNLNICYPTKFNYERKEGKSNSAIEIEWQIYNALDRKTIYKKATKGSATSDFSNGNTKEALYLAFSNALGGLLEDKTFYAIVSGKAPRGVEGQTAGVPDEAPAKASSDNLDLSLTYSKAVPGKDHKSLADAQKSVVTVITPGGSGSGFIVSNDGLVITNYHVVTELAQVRILTHDGRKLPGRVVRRDARRDVAAVLVGGLDIAALKIRTDKLIVGEEVYAIGSPHGADFSGSVSKGIISTVELRKYGGKDWIQSDTQINHGNSGGPLIDAKGNVLGISTRGVPDFPQLNLFIPIAEAVDVLGINPK
;
A
#
# COMPACT_ATOMS: atom_id res chain seq x y z
N MET A 1 -72.14 29.39 60.73
CA MET A 1 -72.67 28.08 60.29
C MET A 1 -72.52 27.99 58.78
N GLY A 2 -72.08 26.83 58.26
CA GLY A 2 -72.37 26.45 56.87
C GLY A 2 -71.23 26.59 55.84
N LYS A 3 -70.42 25.53 55.72
CA LYS A 3 -69.50 25.21 54.62
C LYS A 3 -70.12 25.39 53.22
N GLY A 4 -69.31 25.79 52.24
CA GLY A 4 -69.61 25.62 50.82
C GLY A 4 -68.33 25.74 49.99
N LYS A 5 -67.72 24.60 49.66
CA LYS A 5 -66.59 24.48 48.72
C LYS A 5 -67.07 24.86 47.30
N ASN A 6 -66.29 25.62 46.55
CA ASN A 6 -66.33 25.66 45.07
C ASN A 6 -64.91 26.00 44.59
N LEU A 7 -64.13 24.99 44.23
CA LEU A 7 -63.89 24.52 42.86
C LEU A 7 -62.84 25.38 42.14
N ALA A 8 -61.58 24.92 42.23
CA ALA A 8 -60.48 25.43 41.43
C ALA A 8 -60.69 25.09 39.96
N VAL A 9 -60.79 26.10 39.11
CA VAL A 9 -60.71 25.95 37.65
C VAL A 9 -59.25 26.16 37.26
N ALA A 10 -58.52 25.06 37.04
CA ALA A 10 -57.24 25.09 36.38
C ALA A 10 -57.48 25.31 34.88
N ALA A 11 -57.12 26.49 34.36
CA ALA A 11 -57.11 26.76 32.94
C ALA A 11 -55.85 26.12 32.32
N SER A 12 -56.02 24.91 31.77
CA SER A 12 -55.03 24.26 30.92
C SER A 12 -54.96 25.00 29.59
N ILE A 13 -53.90 25.78 29.36
CA ILE A 13 -53.55 26.31 28.04
C ILE A 13 -53.03 25.14 27.21
N VAL A 14 -53.89 24.60 26.35
CA VAL A 14 -53.51 23.66 25.30
C VAL A 14 -52.79 24.45 24.21
N PHE A 15 -51.45 24.41 24.21
CA PHE A 15 -50.67 24.83 23.05
C PHE A 15 -50.87 23.77 21.95
N ALA A 16 -51.81 24.00 21.05
CA ALA A 16 -51.93 23.23 19.81
C ALA A 16 -50.73 23.57 18.92
N ALA A 17 -49.69 22.75 18.98
CA ALA A 17 -48.62 22.77 18.00
C ALA A 17 -49.19 22.35 16.64
N VAL A 18 -49.49 23.34 15.80
CA VAL A 18 -49.75 23.13 14.37
C VAL A 18 -48.44 22.61 13.78
N PHE A 19 -48.34 21.28 13.64
CA PHE A 19 -47.33 20.64 12.82
C PHE A 19 -47.65 20.99 11.36
N MET A 20 -47.12 22.12 10.88
CA MET A 20 -46.95 22.31 9.45
C MET A 20 -45.97 21.23 9.00
N LEU A 21 -46.52 20.18 8.39
CA LEU A 21 -45.78 19.25 7.53
C LEU A 21 -45.35 20.03 6.29
N SER A 22 -44.41 20.95 6.44
CA SER A 22 -43.60 21.38 5.33
C SER A 22 -42.76 20.17 4.94
N SER A 23 -42.89 19.75 3.69
CA SER A 23 -42.01 18.84 2.97
C SER A 23 -40.60 19.45 2.86
N GLY A 24 -39.99 19.77 4.01
CA GLY A 24 -38.62 20.17 4.12
C GLY A 24 -37.79 18.93 3.80
N CYS A 25 -36.92 19.04 2.80
CA CYS A 25 -35.86 18.07 2.60
C CYS A 25 -35.25 17.80 3.98
N ILE A 26 -35.31 16.56 4.44
CA ILE A 26 -34.62 16.12 5.65
C ILE A 26 -33.14 16.30 5.33
N GLN A 27 -32.61 17.46 5.68
CA GLN A 27 -31.19 17.72 5.66
C GLN A 27 -30.61 16.66 6.59
N LYS A 28 -29.80 15.74 6.06
CA LYS A 28 -29.13 14.71 6.86
C LYS A 28 -28.23 15.45 7.84
N GLN A 29 -28.77 15.71 9.03
CA GLN A 29 -28.06 16.38 10.10
C GLN A 29 -26.90 15.49 10.47
N VAL A 30 -25.69 16.00 10.28
CA VAL A 30 -24.48 15.27 10.66
C VAL A 30 -24.49 15.17 12.18
N PRO A 31 -24.36 13.97 12.77
CA PRO A 31 -24.31 13.81 14.21
C PRO A 31 -23.16 14.63 14.81
N PRO A 32 -23.30 15.11 16.07
CA PRO A 32 -22.26 15.88 16.73
C PRO A 32 -20.91 15.14 16.72
N PRO A 33 -19.76 15.86 16.74
CA PRO A 33 -18.45 15.24 16.63
C PRO A 33 -18.25 14.09 17.61
N ALA A 34 -17.83 12.93 17.11
CA ALA A 34 -17.53 11.79 17.95
C ALA A 34 -16.27 12.09 18.79
N VAL A 35 -16.40 12.00 20.12
CA VAL A 35 -15.26 12.07 21.04
C VAL A 35 -14.74 10.66 21.24
N ASN A 36 -13.60 10.35 20.63
CA ASN A 36 -12.92 9.06 20.80
C ASN A 36 -11.71 9.27 21.70
N ASN A 37 -11.39 8.27 22.52
CA ASN A 37 -10.19 8.26 23.36
C ASN A 37 -9.27 7.12 22.90
N PRO A 38 -8.42 7.35 21.86
CA PRO A 38 -7.52 6.33 21.36
C PRO A 38 -6.63 5.74 22.45
N ILE A 39 -6.39 4.43 22.39
CA ILE A 39 -5.49 3.76 23.34
C ILE A 39 -4.05 3.90 22.83
N GLU A 40 -3.16 4.48 23.63
CA GLU A 40 -1.73 4.50 23.32
C GLU A 40 -1.12 3.09 23.44
N VAL A 41 -0.32 2.70 22.46
CA VAL A 41 0.42 1.43 22.52
C VAL A 41 1.78 1.68 23.17
N PRO A 42 2.17 0.92 24.23
CA PRO A 42 3.45 1.11 24.89
C PRO A 42 4.62 0.92 23.93
N THR A 43 5.53 1.90 23.85
CA THR A 43 6.78 1.82 23.09
C THR A 43 7.65 0.65 23.57
N GLY A 44 7.97 -0.30 22.68
CA GLY A 44 8.90 -1.38 22.99
C GLY A 44 8.96 -2.50 21.93
N LYS A 45 10.02 -3.32 22.00
CA LYS A 45 10.16 -4.55 21.19
C LYS A 45 8.90 -5.42 21.33
N GLY A 46 8.23 -5.72 20.21
CA GLY A 46 7.10 -6.64 20.14
C GLY A 46 5.80 -6.06 19.54
N THR A 47 5.72 -4.76 19.25
CA THR A 47 4.58 -4.17 18.53
C THR A 47 4.72 -4.36 17.03
N LYS A 48 3.68 -4.92 16.40
CA LYS A 48 3.66 -5.22 14.97
C LYS A 48 3.71 -3.95 14.14
N SER A 49 4.45 -3.96 13.03
CA SER A 49 4.47 -2.84 12.09
C SER A 49 3.12 -2.71 11.37
N ILE A 50 2.66 -1.48 11.15
CA ILE A 50 1.34 -1.18 10.59
C ILE A 50 1.46 -0.23 9.40
N ALA A 51 0.70 -0.47 8.33
CA ALA A 51 0.57 0.49 7.23
C ALA A 51 -0.86 0.52 6.71
N LEU A 52 -1.25 1.66 6.14
CA LEU A 52 -2.48 1.79 5.37
C LEU A 52 -2.24 1.30 3.94
N ALA A 53 -2.98 0.29 3.50
CA ALA A 53 -2.90 -0.18 2.12
C ALA A 53 -3.68 0.71 1.16
N ALA A 54 -4.95 0.99 1.47
CA ALA A 54 -5.83 1.79 0.65
C ALA A 54 -7.09 2.21 1.40
N MET A 55 -7.66 3.34 0.96
CA MET A 55 -9.02 3.74 1.26
C MET A 55 -9.85 3.57 -0.01
N ILE A 56 -10.91 2.76 0.03
CA ILE A 56 -11.76 2.48 -1.12
C ILE A 56 -13.14 3.04 -0.86
N VAL A 57 -13.58 3.98 -1.70
CA VAL A 57 -14.95 4.50 -1.65
C VAL A 57 -15.93 3.46 -2.22
N LYS A 58 -16.85 3.00 -1.39
CA LYS A 58 -17.96 2.10 -1.77
C LYS A 58 -19.30 2.81 -1.93
N VAL A 59 -19.37 4.10 -1.58
CA VAL A 59 -20.54 4.94 -1.84
C VAL A 59 -20.81 5.01 -3.35
N PRO A 60 -22.01 4.66 -3.84
CA PRO A 60 -22.29 4.66 -5.27
C PRO A 60 -22.08 6.03 -5.92
N ARG A 61 -21.54 6.04 -7.14
CA ARG A 61 -21.42 7.28 -7.93
C ARG A 61 -22.81 7.89 -8.16
N GLY A 62 -22.90 9.21 -8.04
CA GLY A 62 -24.15 9.96 -8.17
C GLY A 62 -24.99 10.03 -6.89
N SER A 63 -24.67 9.26 -5.83
CA SER A 63 -25.33 9.40 -4.53
C SER A 63 -25.12 10.81 -3.97
N GLU A 64 -26.18 11.38 -3.39
CA GLU A 64 -26.12 12.64 -2.65
C GLU A 64 -25.34 12.44 -1.34
N ILE A 65 -24.24 13.17 -1.20
CA ILE A 65 -23.30 13.09 -0.07
C ILE A 65 -23.21 14.42 0.69
N GLY A 66 -24.22 15.27 0.57
CA GLY A 66 -24.35 16.52 1.33
C GLY A 66 -24.68 17.72 0.46
N THR A 67 -24.63 18.91 1.04
CA THR A 67 -25.15 20.12 0.40
C THR A 67 -24.24 21.33 0.56
N ILE A 68 -24.42 22.32 -0.33
CA ILE A 68 -23.80 23.63 -0.24
C ILE A 68 -24.89 24.64 0.06
N GLY A 69 -24.85 25.22 1.26
CA GLY A 69 -25.71 26.28 1.75
C GLY A 69 -25.07 27.66 1.66
N ILE A 70 -25.90 28.70 1.50
CA ILE A 70 -25.44 30.10 1.42
C ILE A 70 -26.34 31.00 2.28
N GLY A 71 -25.71 32.00 2.92
CA GLY A 71 -26.36 33.04 3.70
C GLY A 71 -26.44 32.71 5.19
N LEU A 72 -26.98 33.66 5.98
CA LEU A 72 -27.04 33.57 7.45
C LEU A 72 -27.75 32.31 7.96
N GLY A 73 -28.71 31.78 7.20
CA GLY A 73 -29.42 30.53 7.50
C GLY A 73 -28.89 29.28 6.78
N CYS A 74 -27.73 29.35 6.12
CA CYS A 74 -27.13 28.25 5.35
C CYS A 74 -28.12 27.56 4.40
N ILE A 75 -28.97 28.33 3.71
CA ILE A 75 -30.04 27.78 2.86
C ILE A 75 -29.40 26.98 1.72
N GLU A 76 -29.79 25.71 1.59
CA GLU A 76 -29.25 24.79 0.59
C GLU A 76 -29.48 25.31 -0.83
N ARG A 77 -28.40 25.45 -1.60
CA ARG A 77 -28.43 25.94 -3.00
C ARG A 77 -27.94 24.91 -3.99
N ALA A 78 -27.11 23.96 -3.56
CA ALA A 78 -26.61 22.91 -4.42
C ALA A 78 -26.39 21.61 -3.63
N LYS A 79 -26.46 20.49 -4.34
CA LYS A 79 -26.15 19.16 -3.82
C LYS A 79 -24.74 18.76 -4.20
N ILE A 80 -24.08 18.05 -3.30
CA ILE A 80 -22.79 17.40 -3.54
C ILE A 80 -23.07 15.94 -3.85
N THR A 81 -22.54 15.44 -4.96
CA THR A 81 -22.71 14.05 -5.38
C THR A 81 -21.38 13.33 -5.49
N CYS A 82 -21.39 12.06 -5.08
CA CYS A 82 -20.22 11.19 -5.10
C CYS A 82 -19.72 10.97 -6.53
N GLY A 83 -18.42 11.16 -6.78
CA GLY A 83 -17.80 10.93 -8.08
C GLY A 83 -18.08 12.00 -9.13
N SER A 84 -18.73 13.12 -8.77
CA SER A 84 -18.76 14.30 -9.64
C SER A 84 -17.38 14.96 -9.65
N GLY A 85 -16.88 15.43 -10.80
CA GLY A 85 -15.56 16.09 -10.91
C GLY A 85 -15.37 17.35 -10.04
N LYS A 86 -16.43 17.80 -9.34
CA LYS A 86 -16.40 18.87 -8.34
C LYS A 86 -15.91 18.39 -6.96
N PHE A 87 -15.88 17.08 -6.72
CA PHE A 87 -15.49 16.51 -5.44
C PHE A 87 -14.68 15.22 -5.66
N ASN A 88 -13.35 15.38 -5.72
CA ASN A 88 -12.39 14.28 -5.76
C ASN A 88 -11.66 14.19 -4.42
N PHE A 89 -11.58 12.99 -3.85
CA PHE A 89 -10.73 12.72 -2.69
C PHE A 89 -9.38 12.27 -3.19
N SER A 90 -8.31 12.72 -2.54
CA SER A 90 -6.99 12.15 -2.76
C SER A 90 -6.74 11.11 -1.69
N ASP A 91 -6.46 9.88 -2.10
CA ASP A 91 -6.06 8.79 -1.19
C ASP A 91 -4.78 9.17 -0.40
N SER A 92 -3.98 10.10 -0.93
CA SER A 92 -2.79 10.63 -0.25
C SER A 92 -3.11 11.25 1.11
N GLU A 93 -4.23 11.96 1.24
CA GLU A 93 -4.49 12.75 2.47
C GLU A 93 -4.98 11.86 3.60
N PHE A 94 -5.76 10.82 3.28
CA PHE A 94 -6.12 9.81 4.28
C PHE A 94 -4.90 9.01 4.72
N ASN A 95 -3.96 8.73 3.82
CA ASN A 95 -2.71 8.06 4.18
C ASN A 95 -1.83 8.94 5.08
N ASN A 96 -1.69 10.22 4.75
CA ASN A 96 -1.00 11.22 5.57
C ASN A 96 -1.59 11.29 6.98
N ILE A 97 -2.91 11.43 7.12
CA ILE A 97 -3.58 11.50 8.42
C ILE A 97 -3.39 10.20 9.21
N PHE A 98 -3.56 9.04 8.56
CA PHE A 98 -3.35 7.73 9.19
C PHE A 98 -1.92 7.61 9.73
N PHE A 99 -0.93 7.94 8.93
CA PHE A 99 0.48 7.86 9.32
C PHE A 99 0.78 8.78 10.51
N GLU A 100 0.38 10.05 10.45
CA GLU A 100 0.65 11.02 11.52
C GLU A 100 -0.10 10.70 12.82
N ASP A 101 -1.37 10.30 12.77
CA ASP A 101 -2.15 9.96 13.96
C ASP A 101 -1.61 8.71 14.68
N LEU A 102 -1.26 7.66 13.93
CA LEU A 102 -0.67 6.46 14.53
C LEU A 102 0.72 6.76 15.09
N LYS A 103 1.54 7.55 14.39
CA LYS A 103 2.87 7.96 14.85
C LYS A 103 2.80 8.80 16.12
N ARG A 104 1.85 9.73 16.21
CA ARG A 104 1.57 10.54 17.42
C ARG A 104 1.20 9.68 18.62
N LEU A 105 0.48 8.57 18.39
CA LEU A 105 0.09 7.59 19.42
C LEU A 105 1.12 6.47 19.62
N HIS A 106 2.33 6.64 19.09
CA HIS A 106 3.48 5.73 19.24
C HIS A 106 3.27 4.32 18.67
N TYR A 107 2.32 4.15 17.74
CA TYR A 107 2.22 2.91 16.97
C TYR A 107 3.42 2.77 16.04
N ASN A 108 3.84 1.52 15.77
CA ASN A 108 4.89 1.19 14.81
C ASN A 108 4.39 1.32 13.37
N VAL A 109 4.00 2.53 12.97
CA VAL A 109 3.50 2.81 11.62
C VAL A 109 4.65 3.00 10.64
N VAL A 110 4.56 2.34 9.49
CA VAL A 110 5.60 2.27 8.45
C VAL A 110 5.03 2.68 7.09
N GLY A 111 5.88 3.12 6.17
CA GLY A 111 5.45 3.61 4.85
C GLY A 111 5.04 5.08 4.88
N ASN A 112 5.98 5.95 5.23
CA ASN A 112 5.81 7.40 5.29
C ASN A 112 5.35 7.94 3.92
N PRO A 113 4.11 8.45 3.81
CA PRO A 113 3.56 8.95 2.55
C PRO A 113 4.28 10.19 2.01
N ASN A 114 5.04 10.90 2.85
CA ASN A 114 5.80 12.10 2.45
C ASN A 114 7.28 11.81 2.15
N ASP A 115 7.76 10.59 2.40
CA ASP A 115 9.15 10.19 2.16
C ASP A 115 9.25 8.81 1.49
N ILE A 116 8.44 8.63 0.45
CA ILE A 116 8.24 7.36 -0.26
C ILE A 116 9.57 6.79 -0.82
N PHE A 117 10.56 7.64 -1.07
CA PHE A 117 11.83 7.27 -1.70
C PHE A 117 12.99 7.06 -0.72
N ASN A 118 12.92 7.60 0.50
CA ASN A 118 13.96 7.37 1.51
C ASN A 118 13.46 6.65 2.76
N ASP A 119 12.17 6.34 2.83
CA ASP A 119 11.64 5.52 3.92
C ASP A 119 12.19 4.09 3.82
N LYS A 120 13.09 3.78 4.77
CA LYS A 120 13.72 2.47 4.94
C LYS A 120 12.91 1.55 5.86
N SER A 121 11.70 1.97 6.24
CA SER A 121 10.87 1.20 7.16
C SER A 121 10.53 -0.17 6.56
N PRO A 122 10.55 -1.23 7.38
CA PRO A 122 10.19 -2.57 6.93
C PRO A 122 8.71 -2.61 6.51
N GLN A 123 8.34 -3.59 5.68
CA GLN A 123 6.93 -3.80 5.33
C GLN A 123 6.09 -4.09 6.58
N ALA A 124 4.84 -3.63 6.55
CA ALA A 124 3.91 -3.79 7.66
C ALA A 124 3.49 -5.26 7.85
N GLU A 125 3.60 -5.76 9.07
CA GLU A 125 3.02 -7.05 9.49
C GLU A 125 1.49 -7.00 9.49
N ILE A 126 0.93 -5.86 9.91
CA ILE A 126 -0.51 -5.59 9.93
C ILE A 126 -0.83 -4.52 8.89
N VAL A 127 -1.59 -4.92 7.88
CA VAL A 127 -2.03 -4.02 6.82
C VAL A 127 -3.47 -3.62 7.08
N VAL A 128 -3.75 -2.33 7.11
CA VAL A 128 -5.09 -1.78 7.33
C VAL A 128 -5.64 -1.29 6.00
N GLY A 129 -6.84 -1.75 5.64
CA GLY A 129 -7.62 -1.19 4.53
C GLY A 129 -8.92 -0.61 5.05
N GLY A 130 -9.39 0.48 4.46
CA GLY A 130 -10.69 1.07 4.82
C GLY A 130 -11.65 1.09 3.65
N LEU A 131 -12.86 0.58 3.83
CA LEU A 131 -13.96 0.74 2.89
C LEU A 131 -14.87 1.86 3.37
N ILE A 132 -14.93 2.98 2.64
CA ILE A 132 -15.82 4.10 2.97
C ILE A 132 -17.21 3.74 2.47
N THR A 133 -18.08 3.33 3.40
CA THR A 133 -19.44 2.83 3.12
C THR A 133 -20.48 3.95 3.18
N GLY A 134 -20.19 5.04 3.88
CA GLY A 134 -21.04 6.21 3.99
C GLY A 134 -20.23 7.49 4.16
N MET A 135 -20.69 8.59 3.59
CA MET A 135 -20.10 9.90 3.81
C MET A 135 -21.10 11.03 3.63
N ASN A 136 -20.87 12.12 4.34
CA ASN A 136 -21.63 13.36 4.29
C ASN A 136 -20.67 14.55 4.40
N LEU A 137 -20.87 15.58 3.57
CA LEU A 137 -20.20 16.87 3.63
C LEU A 137 -21.22 17.98 3.35
N ASN A 138 -21.51 18.76 4.38
CA ASN A 138 -22.31 19.97 4.27
C ASN A 138 -21.38 21.19 4.38
N ILE A 139 -21.51 22.13 3.45
CA ILE A 139 -20.70 23.36 3.39
C ILE A 139 -21.66 24.53 3.51
N CYS A 140 -21.41 25.45 4.44
CA CYS A 140 -22.15 26.69 4.58
C CYS A 140 -21.24 27.90 4.36
N TYR A 141 -21.66 28.80 3.48
CA TYR A 141 -21.06 30.12 3.29
C TYR A 141 -21.96 31.18 3.95
N PRO A 142 -21.62 31.67 5.17
CA PRO A 142 -22.51 32.53 5.94
C PRO A 142 -22.57 33.99 5.42
N THR A 143 -21.53 34.46 4.73
CA THR A 143 -21.41 35.83 4.23
C THR A 143 -21.92 36.01 2.78
N LYS A 144 -22.53 37.17 2.50
CA LYS A 144 -23.28 37.48 1.26
C LYS A 144 -22.43 37.43 -0.02
N PHE A 145 -23.02 36.87 -1.08
CA PHE A 145 -23.00 37.25 -2.53
C PHE A 145 -21.74 37.78 -3.25
N ASN A 146 -20.57 37.89 -2.64
CA ASN A 146 -19.35 38.17 -3.42
C ASN A 146 -18.87 36.89 -4.10
N TYR A 147 -18.39 37.04 -5.34
CA TYR A 147 -17.98 35.96 -6.23
C TYR A 147 -16.83 35.09 -5.69
N GLU A 148 -16.17 35.50 -4.59
CA GLU A 148 -15.09 34.78 -3.96
C GLU A 148 -15.56 34.04 -2.70
N ARG A 149 -16.12 32.84 -2.89
CA ARG A 149 -16.53 31.91 -1.82
C ARG A 149 -15.32 31.32 -1.09
N LYS A 150 -14.65 32.13 -0.26
CA LYS A 150 -13.39 31.74 0.40
C LYS A 150 -13.55 31.31 1.86
N GLU A 151 -14.58 31.76 2.57
CA GLU A 151 -14.75 31.47 3.99
C GLU A 151 -16.11 30.85 4.31
N GLY A 152 -16.15 29.94 5.27
CA GLY A 152 -17.39 29.30 5.69
C GLY A 152 -17.19 28.24 6.75
N LYS A 153 -18.23 27.44 6.96
CA LYS A 153 -18.23 26.30 7.88
C LYS A 153 -18.51 25.03 7.11
N SER A 154 -17.78 23.97 7.37
CA SER A 154 -18.11 22.64 6.87
C SER A 154 -18.39 21.69 8.01
N ASN A 155 -19.32 20.77 7.77
CA ASN A 155 -19.66 19.69 8.68
C ASN A 155 -19.63 18.39 7.89
N SER A 156 -18.97 17.36 8.42
CA SER A 156 -18.81 16.10 7.72
C SER A 156 -18.98 14.91 8.64
N ALA A 157 -19.49 13.82 8.07
CA ALA A 157 -19.47 12.50 8.68
C ALA A 157 -18.93 11.48 7.68
N ILE A 158 -18.28 10.45 8.21
CA ILE A 158 -17.76 9.33 7.44
C ILE A 158 -18.01 8.03 8.19
N GLU A 159 -18.34 6.98 7.44
CA GLU A 159 -18.51 5.62 7.93
C GLU A 159 -17.50 4.73 7.20
N ILE A 160 -16.70 4.00 7.98
CA ILE A 160 -15.59 3.20 7.45
C ILE A 160 -15.69 1.78 8.00
N GLU A 161 -15.72 0.79 7.11
CA GLU A 161 -15.43 -0.61 7.44
C GLU A 161 -13.93 -0.86 7.27
N TRP A 162 -13.23 -0.94 8.39
CA TRP A 162 -11.82 -1.32 8.45
C TRP A 162 -11.66 -2.82 8.26
N GLN A 163 -10.66 -3.20 7.49
CA GLN A 163 -10.23 -4.57 7.28
C GLN A 163 -8.78 -4.70 7.68
N ILE A 164 -8.52 -5.52 8.69
CA ILE A 164 -7.20 -5.73 9.25
C ILE A 164 -6.66 -7.04 8.69
N TYR A 165 -5.61 -6.92 7.89
CA TYR A 165 -4.98 -8.01 7.18
C TYR A 165 -3.66 -8.35 7.84
N ASN A 166 -3.47 -9.61 8.21
CA ASN A 166 -2.17 -10.09 8.65
C ASN A 166 -1.36 -10.48 7.41
N ALA A 167 -0.28 -9.75 7.13
CA ALA A 167 0.58 -9.98 5.98
C ALA A 167 1.29 -11.34 6.04
N LEU A 168 1.55 -11.86 7.25
CA LEU A 168 2.15 -13.19 7.46
C LEU A 168 1.15 -14.31 7.15
N ASP A 169 -0.07 -14.21 7.68
CA ASP A 169 -1.11 -15.25 7.54
C ASP A 169 -1.90 -15.14 6.22
N ARG A 170 -1.69 -14.05 5.47
CA ARG A 170 -2.36 -13.72 4.21
C ARG A 170 -3.89 -13.70 4.29
N LYS A 171 -4.46 -13.32 5.43
CA LYS A 171 -5.91 -13.28 5.63
C LYS A 171 -6.34 -12.01 6.35
N THR A 172 -7.55 -11.56 6.06
CA THR A 172 -8.24 -10.59 6.90
C THR A 172 -8.55 -11.27 8.22
N ILE A 173 -7.89 -10.82 9.29
CA ILE A 173 -8.01 -11.38 10.63
C ILE A 173 -9.06 -10.67 11.46
N TYR A 174 -9.42 -9.44 11.09
CA TYR A 174 -10.38 -8.65 11.81
C TYR A 174 -11.06 -7.60 10.93
N LYS A 175 -12.29 -7.27 11.26
CA LYS A 175 -13.05 -6.18 10.63
C LYS A 175 -13.73 -5.35 11.69
N LYS A 176 -13.77 -4.03 11.49
CA LYS A 176 -14.42 -3.10 12.40
C LYS A 176 -15.10 -1.98 11.64
N ALA A 177 -16.38 -1.76 11.88
CA ALA A 177 -17.06 -0.56 11.42
C ALA A 177 -16.88 0.56 12.46
N THR A 178 -16.54 1.76 11.98
CA THR A 178 -16.43 2.97 12.79
C THR A 178 -17.13 4.12 12.09
N LYS A 179 -17.49 5.14 12.87
CA LYS A 179 -18.04 6.38 12.35
C LYS A 179 -17.29 7.55 12.97
N GLY A 180 -17.11 8.60 12.20
CA GLY A 180 -16.56 9.84 12.67
C GLY A 180 -17.32 11.01 12.09
N SER A 181 -17.41 12.07 12.86
CA SER A 181 -18.02 13.33 12.45
C SER A 181 -17.19 14.49 12.98
N ALA A 182 -17.18 15.60 12.26
CA ALA A 182 -16.49 16.82 12.69
C ALA A 182 -17.10 18.04 12.01
N THR A 183 -16.86 19.20 12.62
CA THR A 183 -17.18 20.51 12.05
C THR A 183 -15.91 21.34 12.04
N SER A 184 -15.68 22.07 10.95
CA SER A 184 -14.54 22.98 10.82
C SER A 184 -15.00 24.31 10.26
N ASP A 185 -14.43 25.39 10.77
CA ASP A 185 -14.43 26.66 10.06
C ASP A 185 -13.31 26.61 9.03
N PHE A 186 -13.56 27.10 7.81
CA PHE A 186 -12.55 27.12 6.76
C PHE A 186 -12.37 28.52 6.18
N SER A 187 -11.15 28.78 5.73
CA SER A 187 -10.75 29.95 4.94
C SER A 187 -10.10 29.50 3.63
N ASN A 188 -9.92 30.42 2.67
CA ASN A 188 -9.33 30.16 1.35
C ASN A 188 -9.98 29.02 0.53
N GLY A 189 -11.24 28.67 0.82
CA GLY A 189 -11.98 27.64 0.10
C GLY A 189 -11.61 26.19 0.45
N ASN A 190 -10.89 25.94 1.56
CA ASN A 190 -10.58 24.58 2.02
C ASN A 190 -11.79 23.89 2.65
N THR A 191 -12.74 23.48 1.83
CA THR A 191 -14.02 22.92 2.30
C THR A 191 -13.94 21.51 2.87
N LYS A 192 -12.79 20.83 2.73
CA LYS A 192 -12.61 19.39 3.05
C LYS A 192 -12.07 19.12 4.46
N GLU A 193 -11.66 20.14 5.19
CA GLU A 193 -11.05 19.97 6.52
C GLU A 193 -11.94 19.20 7.50
N ALA A 194 -13.24 19.52 7.57
CA ALA A 194 -14.18 18.78 8.40
C ALA A 194 -14.26 17.29 8.03
N LEU A 195 -14.05 16.91 6.77
CA LEU A 195 -14.04 15.51 6.35
C LEU A 195 -12.77 14.78 6.83
N TYR A 196 -11.63 15.44 6.75
CA TYR A 196 -10.36 14.90 7.24
C TYR A 196 -10.38 14.71 8.77
N LEU A 197 -10.97 15.66 9.50
CA LEU A 197 -11.22 15.53 10.93
C LEU A 197 -12.22 14.40 11.24
N ALA A 198 -13.29 14.27 10.44
CA ALA A 198 -14.23 13.16 10.56
C ALA A 198 -13.55 11.80 10.32
N PHE A 199 -12.61 11.72 9.37
CA PHE A 199 -11.78 10.53 9.16
C PHE A 199 -10.88 10.23 10.36
N SER A 200 -10.17 11.22 10.91
CA SER A 200 -9.36 11.05 12.12
C SER A 200 -10.20 10.56 13.30
N ASN A 201 -11.42 11.09 13.47
CA ASN A 201 -12.36 10.59 14.48
C ASN A 201 -12.79 9.13 14.21
N ALA A 202 -13.10 8.75 12.97
CA ALA A 202 -13.41 7.36 12.64
C ALA A 202 -12.23 6.42 12.89
N LEU A 203 -11.00 6.85 12.56
CA LEU A 203 -9.77 6.14 12.87
C LEU A 203 -9.57 6.01 14.39
N GLY A 204 -9.83 7.06 15.16
CA GLY A 204 -9.80 7.03 16.62
C GLY A 204 -10.68 5.91 17.21
N GLY A 205 -11.87 5.68 16.63
CA GLY A 205 -12.74 4.56 17.03
C GLY A 205 -12.17 3.17 16.71
N LEU A 206 -11.29 3.04 15.70
CA LEU A 206 -10.52 1.80 15.46
C LEU A 206 -9.41 1.66 16.50
N LEU A 207 -8.72 2.76 16.83
CA LEU A 207 -7.62 2.78 17.80
C LEU A 207 -8.09 2.60 19.25
N GLU A 208 -9.36 2.88 19.55
CA GLU A 208 -10.01 2.55 20.83
C GLU A 208 -10.36 1.05 20.95
N ASP A 209 -10.44 0.33 19.83
CA ASP A 209 -10.87 -1.06 19.85
C ASP A 209 -9.82 -1.97 20.51
N LYS A 210 -10.21 -2.63 21.60
CA LYS A 210 -9.34 -3.52 22.38
C LYS A 210 -8.82 -4.72 21.56
N THR A 211 -9.60 -5.18 20.57
CA THR A 211 -9.19 -6.29 19.69
C THR A 211 -8.13 -5.81 18.71
N PHE A 212 -8.33 -4.65 18.10
CA PHE A 212 -7.34 -4.01 17.25
C PHE A 212 -6.04 -3.74 18.02
N TYR A 213 -6.14 -3.19 19.22
CA TYR A 213 -5.00 -3.01 20.12
C TYR A 213 -4.26 -4.33 20.39
N ALA A 214 -4.97 -5.42 20.69
CA ALA A 214 -4.36 -6.72 20.96
C ALA A 214 -3.66 -7.33 19.73
N ILE A 215 -4.27 -7.16 18.54
CA ILE A 215 -3.68 -7.59 17.26
C ILE A 215 -2.33 -6.90 17.02
N VAL A 216 -2.27 -5.60 17.29
CA VAL A 216 -1.09 -4.78 17.02
C VAL A 216 0.00 -4.95 18.09
N SER A 217 -0.39 -5.00 19.36
CA SER A 217 0.56 -5.05 20.48
C SER A 217 1.00 -6.47 20.86
N GLY A 218 0.30 -7.50 20.38
CA GLY A 218 0.49 -8.88 20.82
C GLY A 218 0.12 -9.13 22.29
N LYS A 219 -0.53 -8.16 22.95
CA LYS A 219 -0.90 -8.19 24.38
C LYS A 219 -2.34 -7.73 24.58
N ALA A 220 -3.03 -8.30 25.57
CA ALA A 220 -4.28 -7.71 26.02
C ALA A 220 -4.02 -6.30 26.62
N PRO A 221 -4.93 -5.32 26.45
CA PRO A 221 -4.80 -4.00 27.09
C PRO A 221 -4.67 -4.17 28.61
N ARG A 222 -3.68 -3.52 29.25
CA ARG A 222 -3.59 -3.54 30.71
C ARG A 222 -4.71 -2.68 31.30
N GLY A 223 -5.54 -3.30 32.13
CA GLY A 223 -6.60 -2.63 32.89
C GLY A 223 -8.02 -3.04 32.49
N VAL A 224 -8.36 -4.32 32.62
CA VAL A 224 -9.56 -4.81 33.33
C VAL A 224 -9.20 -6.20 33.86
N GLU A 225 -9.26 -6.40 35.18
CA GLU A 225 -8.89 -7.61 35.91
C GLU A 225 -9.70 -8.85 35.50
N GLY A 226 -9.08 -10.04 35.55
CA GLY A 226 -9.80 -11.32 35.61
C GLY A 226 -9.15 -12.53 34.92
N GLN A 227 -8.23 -13.18 35.64
CA GLN A 227 -7.99 -14.65 35.69
C GLN A 227 -7.58 -15.46 34.43
N THR A 228 -6.29 -15.83 34.43
CA THR A 228 -5.69 -17.18 34.21
C THR A 228 -6.19 -18.10 33.09
N ALA A 229 -5.29 -18.52 32.21
CA ALA A 229 -4.66 -19.86 32.23
C ALA A 229 -3.64 -19.97 31.07
N GLY A 230 -2.44 -20.50 31.37
CA GLY A 230 -1.28 -20.44 30.48
C GLY A 230 -1.22 -21.49 29.36
N VAL A 231 -0.30 -21.26 28.43
CA VAL A 231 0.38 -22.22 27.53
C VAL A 231 1.80 -21.67 27.28
N PRO A 232 2.86 -22.50 27.15
CA PRO A 232 4.23 -22.17 27.53
C PRO A 232 4.99 -21.24 26.58
N ASP A 233 5.99 -20.61 27.20
CA ASP A 233 7.13 -19.90 26.64
C ASP A 233 7.92 -20.80 25.67
N GLU A 234 7.93 -20.47 24.38
CA GLU A 234 8.92 -21.00 23.44
C GLU A 234 9.75 -19.81 22.93
N ALA A 235 10.95 -19.70 23.50
CA ALA A 235 11.91 -18.65 23.22
C ALA A 235 12.27 -18.60 21.72
N PRO A 236 12.48 -17.41 21.12
CA PRO A 236 12.90 -17.32 19.73
C PRO A 236 14.34 -17.83 19.61
N ALA A 237 14.51 -18.90 18.83
CA ALA A 237 15.82 -19.39 18.43
C ALA A 237 16.59 -18.26 17.71
N LYS A 238 17.74 -17.89 18.27
CA LYS A 238 18.72 -17.02 17.64
C LYS A 238 19.17 -17.66 16.33
N ALA A 239 18.89 -17.02 15.20
CA ALA A 239 19.57 -17.34 13.95
C ALA A 239 21.04 -16.90 14.09
N SER A 240 21.94 -17.89 14.13
CA SER A 240 23.38 -17.66 14.03
C SER A 240 23.72 -17.13 12.64
N SER A 241 24.52 -16.07 12.60
CA SER A 241 25.21 -15.63 11.39
C SER A 241 26.37 -16.57 11.10
N ASP A 242 26.10 -17.72 10.52
CA ASP A 242 27.16 -18.53 9.91
C ASP A 242 27.49 -17.91 8.55
N ASN A 243 28.64 -17.25 8.48
CA ASN A 243 29.33 -16.93 7.23
C ASN A 243 29.75 -18.25 6.56
N LEU A 244 28.81 -18.91 5.90
CA LEU A 244 29.13 -19.97 4.95
C LEU A 244 29.62 -19.27 3.68
N ASP A 245 30.92 -19.40 3.39
CA ASP A 245 31.53 -18.94 2.15
C ASP A 245 31.01 -19.80 0.98
N LEU A 246 29.79 -19.47 0.52
CA LEU A 246 29.14 -20.12 -0.61
C LEU A 246 29.77 -19.60 -1.90
N SER A 247 30.54 -20.45 -2.59
CA SER A 247 30.98 -20.17 -3.97
C SER A 247 29.77 -20.24 -4.90
N LEU A 248 29.22 -19.08 -5.26
CA LEU A 248 28.09 -18.97 -6.19
C LEU A 248 28.61 -18.92 -7.63
N THR A 249 28.05 -19.76 -8.51
CA THR A 249 28.41 -19.77 -9.93
C THR A 249 27.21 -19.57 -10.85
N TYR A 250 27.43 -19.05 -12.05
CA TYR A 250 26.41 -18.93 -13.11
C TYR A 250 26.87 -19.56 -14.44
N SER A 251 25.90 -19.84 -15.32
CA SER A 251 26.17 -20.37 -16.67
C SER A 251 26.55 -19.25 -17.64
N LYS A 252 27.78 -19.22 -18.16
CA LYS A 252 28.24 -18.17 -19.08
C LYS A 252 27.81 -18.44 -20.52
N ALA A 253 27.45 -17.40 -21.26
CA ALA A 253 27.19 -17.47 -22.70
C ALA A 253 28.49 -17.63 -23.52
N VAL A 254 28.45 -18.49 -24.53
CA VAL A 254 29.52 -18.76 -25.51
C VAL A 254 29.09 -18.20 -26.88
N PRO A 255 29.86 -17.24 -27.45
CA PRO A 255 29.55 -16.66 -28.74
C PRO A 255 29.34 -17.73 -29.83
N GLY A 256 28.21 -17.64 -30.55
CA GLY A 256 27.92 -18.46 -31.73
C GLY A 256 27.47 -19.91 -31.48
N LYS A 257 27.32 -20.35 -30.22
CA LYS A 257 26.90 -21.74 -29.90
C LYS A 257 25.62 -21.84 -29.07
N ASP A 258 25.18 -20.74 -28.50
CA ASP A 258 24.11 -20.73 -27.51
C ASP A 258 22.84 -20.16 -28.10
N HIS A 259 21.83 -21.02 -28.26
CA HIS A 259 20.51 -20.64 -28.75
C HIS A 259 19.46 -21.35 -27.90
N LYS A 260 18.81 -20.62 -27.00
CA LYS A 260 17.49 -21.00 -26.48
C LYS A 260 16.43 -20.24 -27.26
N SER A 261 15.30 -20.88 -27.54
CA SER A 261 14.13 -20.14 -28.01
C SER A 261 13.65 -19.19 -26.91
N LEU A 262 13.01 -18.07 -27.26
CA LEU A 262 12.41 -17.16 -26.27
C LEU A 262 11.44 -17.89 -25.33
N ALA A 263 10.69 -18.86 -25.87
CA ALA A 263 9.79 -19.71 -25.10
C ALA A 263 10.52 -20.57 -24.05
N ASP A 264 11.72 -21.05 -24.36
CA ASP A 264 12.54 -21.80 -23.40
C ASP A 264 13.22 -20.88 -22.37
N ALA A 265 13.58 -19.66 -22.76
CA ALA A 265 14.08 -18.66 -21.84
C ALA A 265 12.99 -18.25 -20.83
N GLN A 266 11.74 -18.09 -21.28
CA GLN A 266 10.59 -17.76 -20.42
C GLN A 266 10.37 -18.78 -19.30
N LYS A 267 10.58 -20.08 -19.55
CA LYS A 267 10.47 -21.15 -18.54
C LYS A 267 11.46 -20.98 -17.38
N SER A 268 12.57 -20.27 -17.63
CA SER A 268 13.65 -20.03 -16.67
C SER A 268 13.42 -18.78 -15.82
N VAL A 269 12.33 -18.03 -16.09
CA VAL A 269 11.88 -16.89 -15.31
C VAL A 269 10.89 -17.36 -14.26
N VAL A 270 11.04 -16.83 -13.06
CA VAL A 270 10.26 -17.19 -11.88
C VAL A 270 9.61 -15.96 -11.28
N THR A 271 8.51 -16.16 -10.57
CA THR A 271 7.90 -15.11 -9.74
C THR A 271 8.44 -15.23 -8.32
N VAL A 272 9.07 -14.16 -7.83
CA VAL A 272 9.56 -14.06 -6.46
C VAL A 272 8.43 -13.47 -5.62
N ILE A 273 7.87 -14.29 -4.74
CA ILE A 273 6.73 -13.93 -3.90
C ILE A 273 7.25 -13.65 -2.49
N THR A 274 6.93 -12.47 -1.99
CA THR A 274 7.23 -12.01 -0.64
C THR A 274 5.95 -11.66 0.11
N PRO A 275 6.02 -11.38 1.42
CA PRO A 275 4.84 -11.02 2.19
C PRO A 275 4.15 -9.73 1.70
N GLY A 276 4.89 -8.71 1.27
CA GLY A 276 4.30 -7.45 0.77
C GLY A 276 4.30 -7.26 -0.73
N GLY A 277 4.39 -8.34 -1.51
CA GLY A 277 4.20 -8.27 -2.96
C GLY A 277 4.82 -9.43 -3.73
N SER A 278 5.01 -9.19 -5.02
CA SER A 278 5.73 -10.10 -5.89
C SER A 278 6.51 -9.34 -6.95
N GLY A 279 7.66 -9.87 -7.33
CA GLY A 279 8.42 -9.46 -8.49
C GLY A 279 8.82 -10.66 -9.34
N SER A 280 9.73 -10.43 -10.27
CA SER A 280 10.31 -11.47 -11.11
C SER A 280 11.73 -11.80 -10.67
N GLY A 281 12.20 -12.98 -11.08
CA GLY A 281 13.58 -13.40 -10.99
C GLY A 281 13.88 -14.39 -12.09
N PHE A 282 15.13 -14.81 -12.23
CA PHE A 282 15.51 -15.79 -13.24
C PHE A 282 16.63 -16.69 -12.78
N ILE A 283 16.59 -17.94 -13.22
CA ILE A 283 17.51 -18.99 -12.85
C ILE A 283 18.80 -18.83 -13.66
N VAL A 284 19.95 -18.76 -12.99
CA VAL A 284 21.28 -18.55 -13.60
C VAL A 284 22.25 -19.71 -13.39
N SER A 285 21.88 -20.67 -12.52
CA SER A 285 22.63 -21.92 -12.30
C SER A 285 21.70 -23.12 -12.24
N ASN A 286 22.18 -24.27 -12.72
CA ASN A 286 21.50 -25.56 -12.56
C ASN A 286 21.37 -25.98 -11.09
N ASP A 287 22.18 -25.39 -10.19
CA ASP A 287 22.08 -25.60 -8.74
C ASP A 287 20.95 -24.77 -8.09
N GLY A 288 20.12 -24.12 -8.92
CA GLY A 288 18.93 -23.39 -8.48
C GLY A 288 19.20 -21.98 -7.95
N LEU A 289 20.28 -21.33 -8.44
CA LEU A 289 20.57 -19.93 -8.15
C LEU A 289 19.66 -19.02 -8.97
N VAL A 290 18.94 -18.13 -8.30
CA VAL A 290 18.02 -17.14 -8.89
C VAL A 290 18.54 -15.74 -8.61
N ILE A 291 18.56 -14.88 -9.63
CA ILE A 291 18.81 -13.44 -9.48
C ILE A 291 17.49 -12.67 -9.53
N THR A 292 17.34 -11.65 -8.70
CA THR A 292 16.20 -10.72 -8.65
C THR A 292 16.65 -9.36 -8.11
N ASN A 293 15.74 -8.41 -7.91
CA ASN A 293 16.06 -7.13 -7.29
C ASN A 293 16.10 -7.22 -5.76
N TYR A 294 16.90 -6.34 -5.14
CA TYR A 294 16.91 -6.18 -3.69
C TYR A 294 15.54 -5.70 -3.19
N HIS A 295 14.90 -4.71 -3.82
CA HIS A 295 13.60 -4.21 -3.32
C HIS A 295 12.48 -5.26 -3.36
N VAL A 296 12.62 -6.32 -4.17
CA VAL A 296 11.67 -7.43 -4.21
C VAL A 296 11.79 -8.29 -2.95
N VAL A 297 13.03 -8.59 -2.52
CA VAL A 297 13.31 -9.48 -1.37
C VAL A 297 13.59 -8.74 -0.06
N THR A 298 14.02 -7.49 -0.13
CA THR A 298 14.42 -6.61 0.97
C THR A 298 15.37 -7.29 1.97
N GLU A 299 15.06 -7.23 3.26
CA GLU A 299 15.81 -7.87 4.35
C GLU A 299 15.32 -9.29 4.67
N LEU A 300 14.43 -9.85 3.84
CA LEU A 300 13.89 -11.19 4.08
C LEU A 300 15.01 -12.24 3.96
N ALA A 301 15.08 -13.15 4.94
CA ALA A 301 15.98 -14.30 4.87
C ALA A 301 15.45 -15.39 3.92
N GLN A 302 14.13 -15.44 3.72
CA GLN A 302 13.44 -16.43 2.90
C GLN A 302 12.33 -15.80 2.07
N VAL A 303 12.13 -16.34 0.88
CA VAL A 303 11.06 -15.96 -0.06
C VAL A 303 10.40 -17.22 -0.62
N ARG A 304 9.29 -17.06 -1.34
CA ARG A 304 8.69 -18.15 -2.12
C ARG A 304 8.94 -17.93 -3.61
N ILE A 305 9.33 -18.97 -4.31
CA ILE A 305 9.60 -18.95 -5.74
C ILE A 305 8.49 -19.73 -6.43
N LEU A 306 7.72 -19.04 -7.28
CA LEU A 306 6.74 -19.65 -8.15
C LEU A 306 7.37 -19.83 -9.53
N THR A 307 7.55 -21.09 -9.94
CA THR A 307 8.10 -21.47 -11.23
C THR A 307 7.03 -21.44 -12.32
N HIS A 308 7.47 -21.43 -13.59
CA HIS A 308 6.57 -21.44 -14.76
C HIS A 308 5.60 -22.63 -14.78
N ASP A 309 5.99 -23.78 -14.22
CA ASP A 309 5.15 -24.98 -14.09
C ASP A 309 4.17 -24.94 -12.89
N GLY A 310 4.12 -23.81 -12.17
CA GLY A 310 3.19 -23.59 -11.06
C GLY A 310 3.67 -24.06 -9.69
N ARG A 311 4.86 -24.69 -9.59
CA ARG A 311 5.41 -25.12 -8.29
C ARG A 311 5.81 -23.91 -7.43
N LYS A 312 5.54 -24.02 -6.13
CA LYS A 312 5.95 -23.03 -5.11
C LYS A 312 7.05 -23.60 -4.24
N LEU A 313 8.27 -23.14 -4.45
CA LEU A 313 9.46 -23.62 -3.75
C LEU A 313 9.92 -22.60 -2.70
N PRO A 314 10.45 -23.01 -1.54
CA PRO A 314 11.13 -22.10 -0.64
C PRO A 314 12.46 -21.65 -1.25
N GLY A 315 12.74 -20.35 -1.20
CA GLY A 315 14.01 -19.77 -1.60
C GLY A 315 14.69 -19.09 -0.41
N ARG A 316 16.00 -19.25 -0.28
CA ARG A 316 16.82 -18.58 0.74
C ARG A 316 17.59 -17.44 0.11
N VAL A 317 17.46 -16.23 0.65
CA VAL A 317 18.26 -15.08 0.18
C VAL A 317 19.69 -15.25 0.69
N VAL A 318 20.65 -15.40 -0.22
CA VAL A 318 22.05 -15.74 0.12
C VAL A 318 23.01 -14.56 -0.04
N ARG A 319 22.70 -13.63 -0.96
CA ARG A 319 23.44 -12.38 -1.18
C ARG A 319 22.47 -11.27 -1.59
N ARG A 320 22.80 -10.04 -1.25
CA ARG A 320 22.03 -8.84 -1.63
C ARG A 320 22.89 -7.60 -1.56
N ASP A 321 22.70 -6.69 -2.51
CA ASP A 321 23.27 -5.35 -2.48
C ASP A 321 22.14 -4.33 -2.71
N ALA A 322 21.78 -3.63 -1.63
CA ALA A 322 20.74 -2.62 -1.62
C ALA A 322 21.10 -1.40 -2.47
N ARG A 323 22.39 -1.09 -2.64
CA ARG A 323 22.84 0.06 -3.43
C ARG A 323 22.62 -0.22 -4.90
N ARG A 324 22.89 -1.44 -5.38
CA ARG A 324 22.71 -1.81 -6.79
C ARG A 324 21.31 -2.30 -7.12
N ASP A 325 20.51 -2.56 -6.10
CA ASP A 325 19.16 -3.11 -6.20
C ASP A 325 19.15 -4.55 -6.74
N VAL A 326 20.04 -5.41 -6.23
CA VAL A 326 20.15 -6.82 -6.67
C VAL A 326 20.21 -7.78 -5.50
N ALA A 327 19.69 -8.99 -5.70
CA ALA A 327 19.75 -10.07 -4.74
C ALA A 327 19.87 -11.44 -5.42
N ALA A 328 20.47 -12.38 -4.70
CA ALA A 328 20.61 -13.77 -5.10
C ALA A 328 19.83 -14.66 -4.12
N VAL A 329 19.03 -15.57 -4.67
CA VAL A 329 18.18 -16.51 -3.93
C VAL A 329 18.56 -17.93 -4.33
N LEU A 330 18.85 -18.79 -3.37
CA LEU A 330 19.10 -20.20 -3.61
C LEU A 330 17.80 -21.00 -3.42
N VAL A 331 17.49 -21.86 -4.38
CA VAL A 331 16.24 -22.63 -4.42
C VAL A 331 16.56 -24.08 -4.72
N GLY A 332 16.24 -24.99 -3.79
CA GLY A 332 16.42 -26.42 -4.01
C GLY A 332 15.33 -27.01 -4.91
N GLY A 333 15.66 -28.09 -5.63
CA GLY A 333 14.68 -28.87 -6.41
C GLY A 333 14.22 -28.21 -7.72
N LEU A 334 14.98 -27.24 -8.23
CA LEU A 334 14.77 -26.68 -9.55
C LEU A 334 15.37 -27.60 -10.62
N ASP A 335 14.50 -28.31 -11.33
CA ASP A 335 14.86 -29.01 -12.58
C ASP A 335 14.43 -28.15 -13.78
N ILE A 336 15.03 -26.96 -13.87
CA ILE A 336 14.76 -25.98 -14.93
C ILE A 336 16.11 -25.48 -15.43
N ALA A 337 16.33 -25.54 -16.74
CA ALA A 337 17.59 -25.17 -17.33
C ALA A 337 17.91 -23.69 -17.11
N ALA A 338 19.09 -23.38 -16.57
CA ALA A 338 19.52 -22.00 -16.32
C ALA A 338 19.56 -21.13 -17.59
N LEU A 339 19.35 -19.83 -17.44
CA LEU A 339 19.70 -18.83 -18.43
C LEU A 339 21.22 -18.61 -18.42
N LYS A 340 21.75 -18.28 -19.60
CA LYS A 340 23.15 -17.93 -19.75
C LYS A 340 23.34 -16.44 -19.58
N ILE A 341 24.44 -16.03 -18.95
CA ILE A 341 24.78 -14.62 -18.75
C ILE A 341 25.81 -14.20 -19.79
N ARG A 342 25.52 -13.08 -20.46
CA ARG A 342 26.38 -12.43 -21.44
C ARG A 342 26.91 -11.13 -20.84
N THR A 343 28.25 -11.04 -20.68
CA THR A 343 28.93 -9.91 -20.01
C THR A 343 29.85 -9.13 -20.95
N ASP A 344 29.88 -9.44 -22.24
CA ASP A 344 30.63 -8.64 -23.23
C ASP A 344 29.92 -7.31 -23.51
N LYS A 345 30.61 -6.46 -24.26
CA LYS A 345 30.16 -5.09 -24.54
C LYS A 345 28.83 -5.10 -25.29
N LEU A 346 27.86 -4.39 -24.71
CA LEU A 346 26.53 -4.20 -25.28
C LEU A 346 26.58 -3.18 -26.43
N ILE A 347 25.74 -3.38 -27.45
CA ILE A 347 25.70 -2.55 -28.64
C ILE A 347 24.36 -1.81 -28.69
N VAL A 348 24.41 -0.48 -28.83
CA VAL A 348 23.19 0.33 -29.04
C VAL A 348 22.53 -0.08 -30.36
N GLY A 349 21.22 -0.26 -30.32
CA GLY A 349 20.42 -0.80 -31.42
C GLY A 349 20.24 -2.31 -31.40
N GLU A 350 20.89 -3.04 -30.48
CA GLU A 350 20.69 -4.47 -30.32
C GLU A 350 19.26 -4.78 -29.87
N GLU A 351 18.63 -5.77 -30.53
CA GLU A 351 17.28 -6.25 -30.21
C GLU A 351 17.28 -7.03 -28.89
N VAL A 352 16.36 -6.67 -28.00
CA VAL A 352 16.27 -7.23 -26.65
C VAL A 352 14.83 -7.49 -26.23
N TYR A 353 14.68 -8.40 -25.26
CA TYR A 353 13.39 -8.81 -24.73
C TYR A 353 13.42 -8.75 -23.21
N ALA A 354 12.42 -8.11 -22.60
CA ALA A 354 12.22 -8.16 -21.16
C ALA A 354 11.15 -9.20 -20.84
N ILE A 355 11.47 -10.12 -19.92
CA ILE A 355 10.55 -11.17 -19.47
C ILE A 355 10.23 -10.95 -17.99
N GLY A 356 8.95 -10.98 -17.63
CA GLY A 356 8.54 -10.82 -16.24
C GLY A 356 7.14 -11.36 -15.94
N SER A 357 6.64 -11.06 -14.74
CA SER A 357 5.35 -11.50 -14.22
C SER A 357 4.52 -10.29 -13.79
N PRO A 358 4.05 -9.44 -14.73
CA PRO A 358 3.30 -8.24 -14.39
C PRO A 358 2.05 -8.64 -13.59
N HIS A 359 1.72 -7.93 -12.51
CA HIS A 359 0.56 -8.24 -11.65
C HIS A 359 0.49 -9.67 -11.06
N GLY A 360 1.61 -10.41 -10.97
CA GLY A 360 1.68 -11.69 -10.25
C GLY A 360 1.54 -12.93 -11.14
N ALA A 361 1.05 -14.04 -10.55
CA ALA A 361 1.02 -15.36 -11.19
C ALA A 361 0.19 -15.39 -12.49
N ASP A 362 -0.86 -14.58 -12.57
CA ASP A 362 -1.84 -14.60 -13.66
C ASP A 362 -1.28 -14.09 -15.00
N PHE A 363 -0.16 -13.35 -14.99
CA PHE A 363 0.53 -12.90 -16.20
C PHE A 363 2.01 -13.32 -16.23
N SER A 364 2.38 -14.34 -15.46
CA SER A 364 3.76 -14.86 -15.39
C SER A 364 4.32 -15.21 -16.76
N GLY A 365 5.50 -14.68 -17.09
CA GLY A 365 6.18 -14.93 -18.35
C GLY A 365 5.81 -13.99 -19.50
N SER A 366 5.21 -12.83 -19.21
CA SER A 366 4.96 -11.79 -20.21
C SER A 366 6.27 -11.34 -20.86
N VAL A 367 6.30 -11.30 -22.18
CA VAL A 367 7.46 -10.90 -22.98
C VAL A 367 7.17 -9.56 -23.65
N SER A 368 8.05 -8.58 -23.47
CA SER A 368 8.07 -7.35 -24.26
C SER A 368 9.33 -7.28 -25.11
N LYS A 369 9.23 -6.69 -26.30
CA LYS A 369 10.32 -6.54 -27.27
C LYS A 369 10.69 -5.07 -27.42
N GLY A 370 11.98 -4.80 -27.61
CA GLY A 370 12.52 -3.48 -27.90
C GLY A 370 13.99 -3.55 -28.33
N ILE A 371 14.71 -2.45 -28.21
CA ILE A 371 16.14 -2.32 -28.50
C ILE A 371 16.90 -1.71 -27.33
N ILE A 372 18.22 -1.89 -27.29
CA ILE A 372 19.10 -1.10 -26.44
C ILE A 372 19.19 0.31 -27.02
N SER A 373 18.63 1.29 -26.33
CA SER A 373 18.65 2.69 -26.78
C SER A 373 19.91 3.43 -26.31
N THR A 374 20.40 3.12 -25.12
CA THR A 374 21.71 3.61 -24.64
C THR A 374 22.33 2.66 -23.63
N VAL A 375 23.66 2.69 -23.55
CA VAL A 375 24.48 1.99 -22.57
C VAL A 375 25.22 3.08 -21.77
N GLU A 376 25.45 2.86 -20.47
CA GLU A 376 26.23 3.77 -19.59
C GLU A 376 25.52 5.11 -19.25
N LEU A 377 24.20 5.06 -18.99
CA LEU A 377 23.44 6.26 -18.61
C LEU A 377 23.73 6.71 -17.16
N ARG A 378 24.87 7.35 -16.90
CA ARG A 378 25.29 7.79 -15.55
C ARG A 378 24.45 8.89 -14.91
N LYS A 379 23.58 9.55 -15.70
CA LYS A 379 22.77 10.71 -15.27
C LYS A 379 21.77 10.37 -14.15
N TYR A 380 21.39 9.10 -13.99
CA TYR A 380 20.48 8.65 -12.93
C TYR A 380 21.25 8.05 -11.75
N GLY A 381 21.70 8.91 -10.83
CA GLY A 381 22.32 8.49 -9.57
C GLY A 381 23.77 8.02 -9.67
N GLY A 382 24.50 8.40 -10.73
CA GLY A 382 25.95 8.18 -10.84
C GLY A 382 26.36 6.72 -11.13
N LYS A 383 25.43 5.88 -11.59
CA LYS A 383 25.65 4.46 -11.91
C LYS A 383 25.37 4.20 -13.38
N ASP A 384 26.03 3.20 -13.94
CA ASP A 384 25.78 2.77 -15.31
C ASP A 384 24.43 2.04 -15.41
N TRP A 385 23.65 2.34 -16.45
CA TRP A 385 22.35 1.70 -16.70
C TRP A 385 22.28 1.32 -18.17
N ILE A 386 21.59 0.22 -18.45
CA ILE A 386 21.09 -0.06 -19.80
C ILE A 386 19.73 0.63 -19.90
N GLN A 387 19.54 1.39 -20.97
CA GLN A 387 18.25 1.98 -21.29
C GLN A 387 17.67 1.28 -22.51
N SER A 388 16.40 0.93 -22.44
CA SER A 388 15.66 0.31 -23.53
C SER A 388 14.24 0.87 -23.60
N ASP A 389 13.61 0.75 -24.76
CA ASP A 389 12.20 1.03 -25.03
C ASP A 389 11.29 -0.19 -24.83
N THR A 390 11.86 -1.34 -24.40
CA THR A 390 11.08 -2.50 -23.91
C THR A 390 10.11 -2.05 -22.82
N GLN A 391 8.85 -2.49 -22.89
CA GLN A 391 7.82 -2.10 -21.93
C GLN A 391 8.04 -2.77 -20.57
N ILE A 392 8.21 -1.98 -19.51
CA ILE A 392 8.20 -2.44 -18.12
C ILE A 392 6.92 -1.97 -17.44
N ASN A 393 6.22 -2.92 -16.79
CA ASN A 393 5.07 -2.65 -15.91
C ASN A 393 5.37 -3.15 -14.49
N HIS A 394 4.55 -2.74 -13.52
CA HIS A 394 4.61 -3.27 -12.15
C HIS A 394 4.51 -4.80 -12.15
N GLY A 395 5.53 -5.46 -11.58
CA GLY A 395 5.66 -6.92 -11.53
C GLY A 395 6.75 -7.52 -12.44
N ASN A 396 7.33 -6.75 -13.37
CA ASN A 396 8.50 -7.18 -14.16
C ASN A 396 9.83 -6.94 -13.44
N SER A 397 9.85 -6.12 -12.38
CA SER A 397 11.05 -5.82 -11.60
C SER A 397 11.71 -7.10 -11.09
N GLY A 398 13.01 -7.23 -11.37
CA GLY A 398 13.84 -8.39 -11.06
C GLY A 398 13.91 -9.43 -12.19
N GLY A 399 13.09 -9.30 -13.24
CA GLY A 399 13.09 -10.17 -14.43
C GLY A 399 14.22 -9.83 -15.41
N PRO A 400 14.63 -10.78 -16.27
CA PRO A 400 15.79 -10.59 -17.15
C PRO A 400 15.46 -9.76 -18.39
N LEU A 401 16.43 -8.96 -18.82
CA LEU A 401 16.56 -8.44 -20.17
C LEU A 401 17.49 -9.38 -20.94
N ILE A 402 17.00 -9.98 -22.03
CA ILE A 402 17.73 -10.99 -22.82
C ILE A 402 17.92 -10.56 -24.27
N ASP A 403 18.96 -11.09 -24.93
CA ASP A 403 19.09 -11.05 -26.39
C ASP A 403 18.18 -12.07 -27.08
N ALA A 404 18.13 -12.04 -28.42
CA ALA A 404 17.37 -12.99 -29.24
C ALA A 404 17.80 -14.47 -29.10
N LYS A 405 18.92 -14.74 -28.41
CA LYS A 405 19.45 -16.08 -28.16
C LYS A 405 19.12 -16.58 -26.74
N GLY A 406 18.47 -15.76 -25.92
CA GLY A 406 18.13 -16.09 -24.54
C GLY A 406 19.24 -15.81 -23.53
N ASN A 407 20.28 -15.05 -23.90
CA ASN A 407 21.33 -14.67 -22.97
C ASN A 407 20.95 -13.40 -22.22
N VAL A 408 21.11 -13.41 -20.89
CA VAL A 408 20.83 -12.27 -20.02
C VAL A 408 21.89 -11.21 -20.18
N LEU A 409 21.44 -9.97 -20.39
CA LEU A 409 22.23 -8.74 -20.52
C LEU A 409 21.99 -7.79 -19.34
N GLY A 410 20.81 -7.85 -18.72
CA GLY A 410 20.44 -6.98 -17.61
C GLY A 410 19.25 -7.45 -16.79
N ILE A 411 18.92 -6.67 -15.76
CA ILE A 411 17.83 -6.93 -14.81
C ILE A 411 16.87 -5.74 -14.83
N SER A 412 15.60 -6.01 -15.07
CA SER A 412 14.52 -5.03 -15.07
C SER A 412 14.40 -4.39 -13.69
N THR A 413 14.32 -3.06 -13.59
CA THR A 413 14.09 -2.37 -12.29
C THR A 413 12.86 -1.47 -12.34
N ARG A 414 12.90 -0.38 -13.13
CA ARG A 414 11.88 0.68 -13.14
C ARG A 414 11.90 1.50 -14.44
N GLY A 415 10.78 2.15 -14.72
CA GLY A 415 10.69 3.23 -15.70
C GLY A 415 11.19 4.57 -15.14
N VAL A 416 11.48 5.53 -16.02
CA VAL A 416 11.80 6.91 -15.64
C VAL A 416 10.48 7.68 -15.45
N PRO A 417 10.19 8.25 -14.26
CA PRO A 417 8.88 8.85 -13.95
C PRO A 417 8.42 9.93 -14.95
N ASP A 418 9.34 10.76 -15.44
CA ASP A 418 9.03 11.85 -16.37
C ASP A 418 8.99 11.40 -17.84
N PHE A 419 9.42 10.17 -18.13
CA PHE A 419 9.54 9.64 -19.47
C PHE A 419 9.04 8.18 -19.53
N PRO A 420 7.73 7.96 -19.68
CA PRO A 420 7.10 6.64 -19.61
C PRO A 420 7.62 5.62 -20.64
N GLN A 421 8.31 6.10 -21.68
CA GLN A 421 8.88 5.29 -22.76
C GLN A 421 10.35 4.93 -22.51
N LEU A 422 10.95 5.39 -21.41
CA LEU A 422 12.33 5.13 -21.04
C LEU A 422 12.38 4.19 -19.83
N ASN A 423 12.88 2.98 -20.06
CA ASN A 423 13.01 1.96 -19.02
C ASN A 423 14.48 1.66 -18.73
N LEU A 424 14.78 1.49 -17.44
CA LEU A 424 16.15 1.27 -16.96
C LEU A 424 16.33 -0.17 -16.49
N PHE A 425 17.50 -0.71 -16.83
CA PHE A 425 17.93 -2.06 -16.49
C PHE A 425 19.33 -2.03 -15.88
N ILE A 426 19.54 -2.85 -14.87
CA ILE A 426 20.82 -3.06 -14.21
C ILE A 426 21.68 -3.93 -15.14
N PRO A 427 22.89 -3.53 -15.56
CA PRO A 427 23.78 -4.39 -16.33
C PRO A 427 24.09 -5.67 -15.55
N ILE A 428 23.92 -6.83 -16.20
CA ILE A 428 24.08 -8.12 -15.52
C ILE A 428 25.52 -8.35 -15.04
N ALA A 429 26.50 -7.79 -15.76
CA ALA A 429 27.92 -7.87 -15.40
C ALA A 429 28.21 -7.22 -14.04
N GLU A 430 27.61 -6.06 -13.76
CA GLU A 430 27.72 -5.42 -12.44
C GLU A 430 26.98 -6.21 -11.37
N ALA A 431 25.80 -6.74 -11.69
CA ALA A 431 24.99 -7.48 -10.73
C ALA A 431 25.71 -8.74 -10.22
N VAL A 432 26.33 -9.51 -11.11
CA VAL A 432 27.07 -10.71 -10.71
C VAL A 432 28.35 -10.38 -9.95
N ASP A 433 29.03 -9.28 -10.30
CA ASP A 433 30.22 -8.80 -9.60
C ASP A 433 29.92 -8.40 -8.16
N VAL A 434 28.94 -7.52 -7.93
CA VAL A 434 28.57 -7.05 -6.57
C VAL A 434 27.97 -8.17 -5.70
N LEU A 435 27.36 -9.19 -6.32
CA LEU A 435 26.85 -10.36 -5.62
C LEU A 435 27.94 -11.44 -5.40
N GLY A 436 29.14 -11.27 -5.97
CA GLY A 436 30.23 -12.24 -5.88
C GLY A 436 29.92 -13.58 -6.55
N ILE A 437 29.19 -13.55 -7.67
CA ILE A 437 28.81 -14.75 -8.44
C ILE A 437 29.76 -14.91 -9.62
N ASN A 438 30.49 -16.02 -9.66
CA ASN A 438 31.52 -16.25 -10.66
C ASN A 438 31.00 -17.08 -11.85
N PRO A 439 31.57 -16.94 -13.07
CA PRO A 439 31.27 -17.86 -14.15
C PRO A 439 31.72 -19.28 -13.78
N LYS A 440 30.91 -20.28 -14.13
CA LYS A 440 31.28 -21.69 -14.02
C LYS A 440 32.28 -22.12 -15.10
#